data_AF-A0A941XZL0-F1
#
_entry.id   AF-A0A941XZL0-F1
#
_cell.length_a   1.000
_cell.length_b   1.000
_cell.length_c   1.000
_cell.angle_alpha   90.00
_cell.angle_beta   90.00
_cell.angle_gamma   90.00
#
_symmetry.space_group_name_H-M   'P 1'
#
loop_
_entity.id
_entity.type
_entity.pdbx_description
1 polymer ?
#
loop_
_entity_poly.entity_id
_entity_poly.type
_entity_poly.pdbx_seq_one_letter_code
_entity_poly.pdbx_strand_id
1 'polypeptide(L)'
;MKKARRRARYWHGLGACPTPFAVRLIETAAMRGLPTRPNAPLECRDYVYASTSWEVALAFSTLGGGQAVCEINANGLAAEADPDFPNLGIRFHGPVKALSVELVDESALPNARQIAETLSGDYVWPDGTPRYAPDGYLLAPPFARAWGYNDEDFRWLGRWYPLHFLLPSADGITVAINEKFRAHQMYPPDHPDLAGRRRVPLGSLDDAWRQPGLYPATTDLLKKIQVRIERDDPDLEPIRRPWDW
;
A
#
# COMPACT_ATOMS: atom_id res chain seq x y z
N MET A 1 13.64 -18.79 40.11
CA MET A 1 13.38 -17.47 39.49
C MET A 1 12.45 -17.63 38.30
N LYS A 2 11.21 -17.14 38.37
CA LYS A 2 10.31 -17.10 37.20
C LYS A 2 10.81 -15.99 36.27
N LYS A 3 11.22 -16.34 35.04
CA LYS A 3 11.47 -15.34 33.98
C LYS A 3 10.19 -14.49 33.88
N ALA A 4 10.29 -13.19 34.16
CA ALA A 4 9.20 -12.26 33.90
C ALA A 4 8.86 -12.38 32.41
N ARG A 5 7.67 -12.90 32.10
CA ARG A 5 7.16 -12.98 30.73
C ARG A 5 7.06 -11.53 30.25
N ARG A 6 8.00 -11.11 29.39
CA ARG A 6 7.99 -9.78 28.80
C ARG A 6 6.63 -9.61 28.12
N ARG A 7 5.84 -8.66 28.60
CA ARG A 7 4.49 -8.39 28.08
C ARG A 7 4.64 -8.05 26.60
N ALA A 8 3.81 -8.65 25.74
CA ALA A 8 3.79 -8.30 24.33
C ALA A 8 3.45 -6.81 24.20
N ARG A 9 4.16 -6.10 23.32
CA ARG A 9 3.93 -4.70 23.01
C ARG A 9 3.18 -4.65 21.68
N TYR A 10 2.19 -3.76 21.61
CA TYR A 10 1.37 -3.56 20.42
C TYR A 10 1.36 -2.09 20.05
N TRP A 11 1.30 -1.83 18.76
CA TRP A 11 1.36 -0.51 18.16
C TRP A 11 0.15 -0.28 17.26
N HIS A 12 -0.44 0.90 17.33
CA HIS A 12 -1.57 1.30 16.51
C HIS A 12 -1.20 2.56 15.73
N GLY A 13 -1.35 2.52 14.41
CA GLY A 13 -1.23 3.70 13.56
C GLY A 13 -2.50 4.55 13.64
N LEU A 14 -2.37 5.82 14.01
CA LEU A 14 -3.53 6.69 14.23
C LEU A 14 -4.22 7.17 12.95
N GLY A 15 -3.57 7.01 11.79
CA GLY A 15 -4.01 7.66 10.56
C GLY A 15 -4.04 9.18 10.72
N ALA A 16 -4.80 9.87 9.87
CA ALA A 16 -5.02 11.31 9.99
C ALA A 16 -5.61 11.67 11.36
N CYS A 17 -4.78 12.22 12.25
CA CYS A 17 -5.14 12.58 13.61
C CYS A 17 -4.59 13.98 13.95
N PRO A 18 -5.46 15.02 14.04
CA PRO A 18 -5.02 16.38 14.31
C PRO A 18 -4.45 16.59 15.73
N THR A 19 -4.86 15.77 16.70
CA THR A 19 -4.51 15.92 18.12
C THR A 19 -3.95 14.61 18.70
N PRO A 20 -2.84 14.07 18.16
CA PRO A 20 -2.36 12.73 18.49
C PRO A 20 -2.01 12.58 19.97
N PHE A 21 -1.43 13.61 20.60
CA PHE A 21 -1.10 13.61 22.04
C PHE A 21 -2.31 13.69 22.97
N ALA A 22 -3.52 13.93 22.46
CA ALA A 22 -4.75 13.89 23.26
C ALA A 22 -5.37 12.48 23.29
N VAL A 23 -4.90 11.55 22.47
CA VAL A 23 -5.43 10.19 22.41
C VAL A 23 -5.10 9.44 23.71
N ARG A 24 -6.14 8.93 24.38
CA ARG A 24 -6.05 8.12 25.61
C ARG A 24 -6.72 6.77 25.46
N LEU A 25 -7.76 6.72 24.64
CA LEU A 25 -8.54 5.54 24.32
C LEU A 25 -8.69 5.47 22.80
N ILE A 26 -8.55 4.28 22.24
CA ILE A 26 -8.79 4.01 20.83
C ILE A 26 -10.06 3.18 20.78
N GLU A 27 -11.12 3.80 20.28
CA GLU A 27 -12.45 3.22 20.16
C GLU A 27 -12.57 2.46 18.84
N THR A 28 -13.42 1.44 18.83
CA THR A 28 -13.77 0.72 17.61
C THR A 28 -14.61 1.64 16.69
N ALA A 29 -14.67 1.32 15.40
CA ALA A 29 -15.53 2.08 14.48
C ALA A 29 -17.01 2.03 14.90
N ALA A 30 -17.47 0.90 15.47
CA ALA A 30 -18.82 0.74 16.01
C ALA A 30 -19.12 1.75 17.12
N MET A 31 -18.20 1.91 18.08
CA MET A 31 -18.36 2.84 19.20
C MET A 31 -18.41 4.29 18.72
N ARG A 32 -17.69 4.61 17.64
CA ARG A 32 -17.66 5.93 17.02
C ARG A 32 -18.85 6.20 16.08
N GLY A 33 -19.74 5.22 15.89
CA GLY A 33 -20.84 5.32 14.93
C GLY A 33 -20.38 5.41 13.46
N LEU A 34 -19.17 4.94 13.16
CA LEU A 34 -18.61 4.98 11.81
C LEU A 34 -19.07 3.76 10.98
N PRO A 35 -19.31 3.94 9.67
CA PRO A 35 -19.66 2.84 8.81
C PRO A 35 -18.47 1.88 8.61
N THR A 36 -18.77 0.64 8.24
CA THR A 36 -17.75 -0.25 7.68
C THR A 36 -17.28 0.27 6.32
N ARG A 37 -16.02 0.01 5.98
CA ARG A 37 -15.54 0.24 4.62
C ARG A 37 -16.35 -0.62 3.63
N PRO A 38 -16.54 -0.16 2.38
CA PRO A 38 -17.24 -0.95 1.35
C PRO A 38 -16.63 -2.35 1.22
N ASN A 39 -17.49 -3.37 1.07
CA ASN A 39 -17.11 -4.78 0.92
C ASN A 39 -16.36 -5.42 2.11
N ALA A 40 -16.27 -4.75 3.27
CA ALA A 40 -15.80 -5.40 4.50
C ALA A 40 -16.95 -6.08 5.25
N PRO A 41 -16.68 -7.23 5.90
CA PRO A 41 -17.60 -7.82 6.85
C PRO A 41 -18.02 -6.83 7.96
N LEU A 42 -19.28 -6.93 8.42
CA LEU A 42 -19.82 -5.97 9.37
C LEU A 42 -19.05 -5.97 10.69
N GLU A 43 -18.60 -7.15 11.13
CA GLU A 43 -17.86 -7.34 12.38
C GLU A 43 -16.53 -6.60 12.42
N CYS A 44 -15.95 -6.23 11.27
CA CYS A 44 -14.70 -5.47 11.22
C CYS A 44 -14.76 -4.15 11.99
N ARG A 45 -15.97 -3.57 12.16
CA ARG A 45 -16.17 -2.32 12.90
C ARG A 45 -16.03 -2.48 14.42
N ASP A 46 -16.10 -3.71 14.93
CA ASP A 46 -16.07 -4.00 16.37
C ASP A 46 -14.64 -4.20 16.89
N TYR A 47 -13.63 -4.01 16.03
CA TYR A 47 -12.23 -4.21 16.36
C TYR A 47 -11.40 -2.92 16.32
N VAL A 48 -10.36 -2.89 17.15
CA VAL A 48 -9.19 -2.03 16.97
C VAL A 48 -8.05 -2.84 16.37
N TYR A 49 -7.46 -2.34 15.29
CA TYR A 49 -6.35 -2.97 14.56
C TYR A 49 -5.01 -2.42 15.04
N ALA A 50 -4.00 -3.28 15.10
CA ALA A 50 -2.68 -3.00 15.64
C ALA A 50 -1.64 -3.94 15.02
N SER A 51 -0.37 -3.79 15.39
CA SER A 51 0.71 -4.71 15.05
C SER A 51 1.66 -4.89 16.24
N THR A 52 2.43 -5.97 16.24
CA THR A 52 3.61 -6.10 17.11
C THR A 52 4.83 -5.33 16.60
N SER A 53 4.81 -4.86 15.35
CA SER A 53 5.85 -4.00 14.75
C SER A 53 5.40 -2.55 14.76
N TRP A 54 6.30 -1.67 15.19
CA TRP A 54 6.08 -0.23 15.15
C TRP A 54 6.07 0.26 13.70
N GLU A 55 6.94 -0.29 12.85
CA GLU A 55 7.11 0.04 11.45
C GLU A 55 5.84 -0.29 10.65
N VAL A 56 5.22 -1.44 10.90
CA VAL A 56 3.92 -1.81 10.32
C VAL A 56 2.84 -0.83 10.75
N ALA A 57 2.78 -0.47 12.04
CA ALA A 57 1.81 0.50 12.54
C ALA A 57 2.02 1.90 11.93
N LEU A 58 3.27 2.34 11.73
CA LEU A 58 3.58 3.58 11.03
C LEU A 58 3.16 3.50 9.56
N ALA A 59 3.45 2.40 8.86
CA ALA A 59 3.03 2.22 7.47
C ALA A 59 1.51 2.35 7.31
N PHE A 60 0.72 1.73 8.18
CA PHE A 60 -0.74 1.90 8.19
C PHE A 60 -1.18 3.31 8.57
N SER A 61 -0.51 3.96 9.52
CA SER A 61 -0.76 5.38 9.82
C SER A 61 -0.56 6.23 8.57
N THR A 62 0.55 6.06 7.85
CA THR A 62 0.88 6.83 6.64
C THR A 62 -0.11 6.56 5.50
N LEU A 63 -0.52 5.30 5.30
CA LEU A 63 -1.61 4.97 4.36
C LEU A 63 -2.93 5.67 4.70
N GLY A 64 -3.19 5.88 5.99
CA GLY A 64 -4.33 6.65 6.49
C GLY A 64 -4.14 8.18 6.49
N GLY A 65 -3.07 8.70 5.86
CA GLY A 65 -2.74 10.14 5.84
C GLY A 65 -2.22 10.68 7.17
N GLY A 66 -1.69 9.80 8.02
CA GLY A 66 -1.21 10.09 9.36
C GLY A 66 0.29 9.99 9.53
N GLN A 67 0.75 10.50 10.67
CA GLN A 67 2.17 10.55 11.04
C GLN A 67 2.42 10.15 12.49
N ALA A 68 1.47 9.46 13.12
CA ALA A 68 1.53 9.16 14.55
C ALA A 68 1.20 7.70 14.84
N VAL A 69 1.95 7.13 15.78
CA VAL A 69 1.77 5.75 16.26
C VAL A 69 1.59 5.77 17.76
N CYS A 70 0.72 4.91 18.28
CA CYS A 70 0.54 4.73 19.71
C CYS A 70 0.98 3.35 20.17
N GLU A 71 1.71 3.27 21.28
CA GLU A 71 1.77 2.02 22.03
C GLU A 71 0.43 1.79 22.71
N ILE A 72 -0.13 0.59 22.63
CA ILE A 72 -1.45 0.29 23.18
C ILE A 72 -1.40 -0.79 24.26
N ASN A 73 -2.36 -0.70 25.18
CA ASN A 73 -2.68 -1.74 26.13
C ASN A 73 -4.08 -2.28 25.85
N ALA A 74 -4.14 -3.55 25.46
CA ALA A 74 -5.37 -4.28 25.18
C ALA A 74 -6.25 -4.52 26.42
N ASN A 75 -5.82 -4.14 27.64
CA ASN A 75 -6.59 -4.29 28.89
C ASN A 75 -7.13 -5.71 29.15
N GLY A 76 -6.43 -6.75 28.69
CA GLY A 76 -6.85 -8.13 28.85
C GLY A 76 -7.75 -8.67 27.73
N LEU A 77 -8.05 -7.87 26.70
CA LEU A 77 -8.66 -8.36 25.47
C LEU A 77 -7.76 -9.40 24.78
N ALA A 78 -8.39 -10.38 24.16
CA ALA A 78 -7.68 -11.39 23.37
C ALA A 78 -7.10 -10.74 22.11
N ALA A 79 -5.84 -11.06 21.82
CA ALA A 79 -5.21 -10.71 20.54
C ALA A 79 -5.64 -11.75 19.50
N GLU A 80 -6.25 -11.28 18.42
CA GLU A 80 -6.60 -12.11 17.24
C GLU A 80 -5.73 -11.67 16.06
N ALA A 81 -5.41 -12.61 15.16
CA ALA A 81 -4.78 -12.24 13.89
C ALA A 81 -5.75 -11.39 13.05
N ASP A 82 -5.21 -10.37 12.38
CA ASP A 82 -5.98 -9.62 11.37
C ASP A 82 -6.20 -10.51 10.14
N PRO A 83 -7.45 -10.75 9.69
CA PRO A 83 -7.69 -11.55 8.49
C PRO A 83 -7.13 -10.93 7.20
N ASP A 84 -6.98 -9.60 7.16
CA ASP A 84 -6.39 -8.93 5.99
C ASP A 84 -4.85 -9.00 6.00
N PHE A 85 -4.26 -9.14 7.19
CA PHE A 85 -2.82 -9.13 7.44
C PHE A 85 -2.44 -10.17 8.51
N PRO A 86 -2.56 -11.48 8.21
CA PRO A 86 -2.47 -12.53 9.23
C PRO A 86 -1.08 -12.67 9.86
N ASN A 87 -0.01 -12.21 9.21
CA ASN A 87 1.35 -12.27 9.75
C ASN A 87 1.80 -10.94 10.38
N LEU A 88 1.25 -9.80 9.95
CA LEU A 88 1.68 -8.47 10.35
C LEU A 88 0.69 -7.76 11.29
N GLY A 89 -0.59 -8.11 11.19
CA GLY A 89 -1.70 -7.45 11.85
C GLY A 89 -2.28 -8.26 13.01
N ILE A 90 -2.70 -7.53 14.04
CA ILE A 90 -3.44 -8.05 15.18
C ILE A 90 -4.66 -7.16 15.37
N ARG A 91 -5.76 -7.74 15.84
CA ARG A 91 -6.97 -7.00 16.18
C ARG A 91 -7.49 -7.37 17.56
N PHE A 92 -8.19 -6.43 18.19
CA PHE A 92 -8.81 -6.58 19.51
C PHE A 92 -10.29 -6.23 19.43
N HIS A 93 -11.16 -7.13 19.88
CA HIS A 93 -12.59 -6.86 19.93
C HIS A 93 -12.93 -5.91 21.10
N GLY A 94 -13.22 -4.65 20.80
CA GLY A 94 -13.43 -3.60 21.79
C GLY A 94 -12.29 -2.56 21.90
N PRO A 95 -12.45 -1.55 22.77
CA PRO A 95 -11.53 -0.42 22.83
C PRO A 95 -10.23 -0.77 23.58
N VAL A 96 -9.13 -0.12 23.18
CA VAL A 96 -7.81 -0.27 23.80
C VAL A 96 -7.30 1.05 24.34
N LYS A 97 -6.44 1.03 25.37
CA LYS A 97 -5.84 2.25 25.93
C LYS A 97 -4.57 2.61 25.17
N ALA A 98 -4.42 3.88 24.84
CA ALA A 98 -3.13 4.42 24.39
C ALA A 98 -2.23 4.66 25.61
N LEU A 99 -1.00 4.14 25.57
CA LEU A 99 -0.01 4.27 26.63
C LEU A 99 0.95 5.43 26.35
N SER A 100 1.41 5.53 25.11
CA SER A 100 2.30 6.57 24.63
C SER A 100 1.98 6.87 23.17
N VAL A 101 2.37 8.06 22.72
CA VAL A 101 2.20 8.51 21.35
C VAL A 101 3.54 8.99 20.84
N GLU A 102 3.91 8.54 19.65
CA GLU A 102 5.08 8.98 18.92
C GLU A 102 4.62 9.67 17.65
N LEU A 103 5.17 10.86 17.41
CA LEU A 103 4.96 11.65 16.22
C LEU A 103 6.21 11.55 15.36
N VAL A 104 6.04 11.23 14.08
CA VAL A 104 7.13 11.12 13.11
C VAL A 104 7.12 12.36 12.24
N ASP A 105 8.29 12.96 12.04
CA ASP A 105 8.45 14.09 11.13
C ASP A 105 8.12 13.68 9.69
N GLU A 106 7.54 14.60 8.91
CA GLU A 106 7.12 14.35 7.53
C GLU A 106 8.26 13.78 6.66
N SER A 107 9.48 14.30 6.81
CA SER A 107 10.67 13.84 6.09
C SER A 107 11.15 12.44 6.49
N ALA A 108 10.71 11.94 7.64
CA ALA A 108 11.03 10.62 8.17
C ALA A 108 9.89 9.60 7.95
N LEU A 109 8.75 10.02 7.40
CA LEU A 109 7.67 9.11 7.05
C LEU A 109 8.12 8.12 5.96
N PRO A 110 7.64 6.87 6.01
CA PRO A 110 7.94 5.91 4.97
C PRO A 110 7.37 6.39 3.63
N ASN A 111 8.15 6.26 2.57
CA ASN A 111 7.65 6.42 1.21
C ASN A 111 6.87 5.17 0.77
N ALA A 112 6.19 5.23 -0.38
CA ALA A 112 5.33 4.14 -0.81
C ALA A 112 6.08 2.81 -1.06
N ARG A 113 7.37 2.85 -1.47
CA ARG A 113 8.19 1.63 -1.62
C ARG A 113 8.49 1.01 -0.26
N GLN A 114 8.85 1.81 0.74
CA GLN A 114 9.09 1.32 2.10
C GLN A 114 7.82 0.76 2.75
N ILE A 115 6.66 1.35 2.46
CA ILE A 115 5.36 0.79 2.85
C ILE A 115 5.14 -0.57 2.18
N ALA A 116 5.39 -0.67 0.87
CA ALA A 116 5.24 -1.93 0.14
C ALA A 116 6.17 -3.04 0.65
N GLU A 117 7.42 -2.69 0.97
CA GLU A 117 8.40 -3.58 1.59
C GLU A 117 7.94 -4.04 2.98
N THR A 118 7.59 -3.09 3.86
CA THR A 118 7.15 -3.36 5.25
C THR A 118 5.94 -4.29 5.28
N LEU A 119 5.01 -4.13 4.34
CA LEU A 119 3.75 -4.88 4.30
C LEU A 119 3.81 -6.12 3.39
N SER A 120 4.95 -6.37 2.74
CA SER A 120 5.09 -7.40 1.70
C SER A 120 4.78 -8.83 2.18
N GLY A 121 5.00 -9.12 3.47
CA GLY A 121 4.79 -10.45 4.06
C GLY A 121 3.35 -10.96 3.97
N ASP A 122 2.36 -10.04 3.93
CA ASP A 122 0.94 -10.37 3.76
C ASP A 122 0.38 -9.91 2.40
N TYR A 123 1.20 -9.30 1.56
CA TYR A 123 0.82 -8.94 0.20
C TYR A 123 0.86 -10.16 -0.70
N VAL A 124 -0.29 -10.84 -0.73
CA VAL A 124 -0.55 -12.00 -1.60
C VAL A 124 -1.60 -11.69 -2.66
N TRP A 125 -1.57 -12.45 -3.74
CA TRP A 125 -2.61 -12.52 -4.76
C TRP A 125 -3.83 -13.31 -4.24
N PRO A 126 -4.98 -13.26 -4.92
CA PRO A 126 -6.18 -14.03 -4.51
C PRO A 126 -5.97 -15.55 -4.47
N ASP A 127 -4.99 -16.07 -5.21
CA ASP A 127 -4.61 -17.49 -5.20
C ASP A 127 -3.64 -17.85 -4.04
N GLY A 128 -3.31 -16.88 -3.18
CA GLY A 128 -2.40 -17.05 -2.04
C GLY A 128 -0.92 -16.95 -2.39
N THR A 129 -0.55 -16.75 -3.66
CA THR A 129 0.87 -16.58 -4.03
C THR A 129 1.37 -15.16 -3.71
N PRO A 130 2.66 -14.97 -3.36
CA PRO A 130 3.18 -13.65 -3.02
C PRO A 130 3.08 -12.62 -4.16
N ARG A 131 2.89 -11.34 -3.84
CA ARG A 131 2.98 -10.25 -4.82
C ARG A 131 4.40 -9.90 -5.19
N TYR A 132 5.36 -10.11 -4.30
CA TYR A 132 6.75 -9.75 -4.48
C TYR A 132 7.65 -10.98 -4.38
N ALA A 133 8.67 -11.02 -5.22
CA ALA A 133 9.75 -11.98 -5.10
C ALA A 133 10.63 -11.67 -3.86
N PRO A 134 11.45 -12.62 -3.38
CA PRO A 134 12.35 -12.39 -2.23
C PRO A 134 13.35 -11.24 -2.43
N ASP A 135 13.69 -10.90 -3.68
CA ASP A 135 14.56 -9.78 -4.03
C ASP A 135 13.81 -8.43 -4.15
N GLY A 136 12.51 -8.42 -3.84
CA GLY A 136 11.65 -7.24 -3.78
C GLY A 136 10.99 -6.85 -5.10
N TYR A 137 11.24 -7.54 -6.21
CA TYR A 137 10.56 -7.21 -7.48
C TYR A 137 9.11 -7.70 -7.48
N LEU A 138 8.23 -6.89 -8.08
CA LEU A 138 6.82 -7.25 -8.25
C LEU A 138 6.72 -8.46 -9.19
N LEU A 139 6.05 -9.51 -8.75
CA LEU A 139 5.70 -10.65 -9.59
C LEU A 139 4.53 -10.28 -10.49
N ALA A 140 4.46 -10.87 -11.68
CA ALA A 140 3.39 -10.63 -12.64
C ALA A 140 2.03 -10.91 -11.98
N PRO A 141 1.13 -9.90 -11.89
CA PRO A 141 -0.20 -10.09 -11.33
C PRO A 141 -0.98 -11.17 -12.10
N PRO A 142 -1.89 -11.92 -11.46
CA PRO A 142 -2.67 -12.96 -12.15
C PRO A 142 -3.41 -12.45 -13.39
N PHE A 143 -3.96 -11.23 -13.35
CA PHE A 143 -4.61 -10.62 -14.51
C PHE A 143 -3.61 -10.39 -15.67
N ALA A 144 -2.36 -10.02 -15.38
CA ALA A 144 -1.35 -9.75 -16.39
C ALA A 144 -0.84 -11.07 -17.00
N ARG A 145 -0.71 -12.12 -16.19
CA ARG A 145 -0.38 -13.46 -16.69
C ARG A 145 -1.42 -13.97 -17.70
N ALA A 146 -2.70 -13.65 -17.49
CA ALA A 146 -3.77 -13.97 -18.45
C ALA A 146 -3.57 -13.28 -19.82
N TRP A 147 -2.85 -12.16 -19.85
CA TRP A 147 -2.43 -11.45 -21.05
C TRP A 147 -1.03 -11.86 -21.55
N GLY A 148 -0.41 -12.90 -21.00
CA GLY A 148 0.88 -13.43 -21.45
C GLY A 148 2.11 -12.76 -20.86
N TYR A 149 1.97 -11.80 -19.92
CA TYR A 149 3.13 -11.27 -19.22
C TYR A 149 3.78 -12.31 -18.31
N ASN A 150 5.09 -12.19 -18.12
CA ASN A 150 5.87 -12.96 -17.16
C ASN A 150 6.52 -12.05 -16.10
N ASP A 151 7.13 -12.65 -15.07
CA ASP A 151 7.71 -11.91 -13.94
C ASP A 151 8.82 -10.94 -14.35
N GLU A 152 9.59 -11.28 -15.39
CA GLU A 152 10.69 -10.43 -15.88
C GLU A 152 10.17 -9.09 -16.43
N ASP A 153 8.94 -9.08 -16.92
CA ASP A 153 8.32 -7.90 -17.53
C ASP A 153 7.99 -6.80 -16.54
N PHE A 154 8.06 -7.10 -15.25
CA PHE A 154 7.80 -6.15 -14.17
C PHE A 154 9.09 -5.68 -13.50
N ARG A 155 10.27 -6.24 -13.84
CA ARG A 155 11.53 -5.86 -13.20
C ARG A 155 11.91 -4.39 -13.42
N TRP A 156 11.57 -3.81 -14.58
CA TRP A 156 11.83 -2.40 -14.88
C TRP A 156 11.11 -1.43 -13.91
N LEU A 157 10.08 -1.89 -13.19
CA LEU A 157 9.41 -1.08 -12.18
C LEU A 157 10.29 -0.82 -10.95
N GLY A 158 11.34 -1.61 -10.76
CA GLY A 158 12.21 -1.55 -9.59
C GLY A 158 11.63 -2.22 -8.35
N ARG A 159 12.47 -2.40 -7.33
CA ARG A 159 12.10 -3.14 -6.10
C ARG A 159 11.03 -2.42 -5.28
N TRP A 160 10.02 -3.16 -4.84
CA TRP A 160 8.90 -2.69 -4.02
C TRP A 160 8.03 -1.66 -4.71
N TYR A 161 7.91 -1.72 -6.04
CA TYR A 161 6.97 -0.87 -6.76
C TYR A 161 5.54 -1.13 -6.27
N PRO A 162 4.79 -0.11 -5.82
CA PRO A 162 3.47 -0.32 -5.25
C PRO A 162 2.45 -0.67 -6.35
N LEU A 163 1.80 -1.83 -6.21
CA LEU A 163 0.79 -2.30 -7.17
C LEU A 163 -0.34 -1.28 -7.41
N HIS A 164 -0.69 -0.48 -6.40
CA HIS A 164 -1.72 0.57 -6.49
C HIS A 164 -1.46 1.62 -7.57
N PHE A 165 -0.22 1.72 -8.06
CA PHE A 165 0.19 2.66 -9.12
C PHE A 165 0.38 1.98 -10.48
N LEU A 166 -0.04 0.72 -10.59
CA LEU A 166 -0.07 -0.07 -11.80
C LEU A 166 -1.53 -0.22 -12.28
N LEU A 167 -1.83 0.30 -13.47
CA LEU A 167 -3.19 0.38 -13.99
C LEU A 167 -3.34 -0.50 -15.24
N PRO A 168 -4.09 -1.61 -15.16
CA PRO A 168 -4.41 -2.42 -16.33
C PRO A 168 -5.53 -1.80 -17.16
N SER A 169 -5.45 -1.96 -18.48
CA SER A 169 -6.53 -1.72 -19.43
C SER A 169 -7.17 -3.02 -19.93
N ALA A 170 -8.30 -2.89 -20.63
CA ALA A 170 -9.08 -4.02 -21.13
C ALA A 170 -8.41 -4.79 -22.28
N ASP A 171 -7.44 -4.21 -22.96
CA ASP A 171 -6.62 -4.82 -24.03
C ASP A 171 -5.28 -5.37 -23.53
N GLY A 172 -5.07 -5.39 -22.21
CA GLY A 172 -3.87 -5.93 -21.57
C GLY A 172 -2.69 -4.96 -21.51
N ILE A 173 -2.78 -3.75 -22.08
CA ILE A 173 -1.80 -2.71 -21.81
C ILE A 173 -1.79 -2.42 -20.30
N THR A 174 -0.61 -2.21 -19.74
CA THR A 174 -0.46 -1.86 -18.33
C THR A 174 0.30 -0.54 -18.23
N VAL A 175 -0.22 0.38 -17.42
CA VAL A 175 0.37 1.70 -17.20
C VAL A 175 0.94 1.78 -15.80
N ALA A 176 2.25 2.00 -15.69
CA ALA A 176 2.91 2.34 -14.44
C ALA A 176 3.06 3.86 -14.32
N ILE A 177 2.93 4.37 -13.11
CA ILE A 177 2.99 5.81 -12.82
C ILE A 177 4.08 6.09 -11.79
N ASN A 178 4.66 7.29 -11.79
CA ASN A 178 5.55 7.75 -10.73
C ASN A 178 4.94 8.91 -9.91
N GLU A 179 5.63 9.38 -8.88
CA GLU A 179 5.14 10.45 -7.99
C GLU A 179 4.90 11.79 -8.71
N LYS A 180 5.51 11.98 -9.88
CA LYS A 180 5.29 13.16 -10.75
C LYS A 180 4.12 12.98 -11.71
N PHE A 181 3.32 11.92 -11.53
CA PHE A 181 2.23 11.53 -12.42
C PHE A 181 2.66 11.24 -13.86
N ARG A 182 3.94 10.92 -14.11
CA ARG A 182 4.38 10.45 -15.44
C ARG A 182 3.92 9.01 -15.62
N ALA A 183 3.28 8.73 -16.76
CA ALA A 183 2.75 7.43 -17.10
C ALA A 183 3.66 6.74 -18.13
N HIS A 184 3.90 5.46 -17.89
CA HIS A 184 4.78 4.59 -18.65
C HIS A 184 4.01 3.32 -19.01
N GLN A 185 3.92 3.01 -20.30
CA GLN A 185 3.22 1.82 -20.78
C GLN A 185 4.14 0.61 -20.87
N MET A 186 3.56 -0.56 -20.63
CA MET A 186 4.03 -1.84 -21.10
C MET A 186 2.90 -2.56 -21.82
N TYR A 187 3.27 -3.42 -22.76
CA TYR A 187 2.34 -4.11 -23.66
C TYR A 187 2.46 -5.62 -23.47
N PRO A 188 1.34 -6.36 -23.60
CA PRO A 188 1.38 -7.80 -23.56
C PRO A 188 2.11 -8.32 -24.81
N PRO A 189 2.62 -9.57 -24.79
CA PRO A 189 3.13 -10.19 -26.00
C PRO A 189 2.09 -10.12 -27.14
N ASP A 190 2.57 -9.95 -28.36
CA ASP A 190 1.76 -9.96 -29.59
C ASP A 190 0.66 -8.89 -29.70
N HIS A 191 0.67 -7.86 -28.84
CA HIS A 191 -0.27 -6.74 -28.96
C HIS A 191 -0.13 -6.03 -30.32
N PRO A 192 -1.22 -5.75 -31.07
CA PRO A 192 -1.17 -5.17 -32.42
C PRO A 192 -0.32 -3.89 -32.54
N ASP A 193 -0.38 -3.02 -31.53
CA ASP A 193 0.35 -1.74 -31.51
C ASP A 193 1.88 -1.89 -31.34
N LEU A 194 2.37 -3.07 -30.94
CA LEU A 194 3.80 -3.31 -30.85
C LEU A 194 4.46 -3.14 -32.21
N ALA A 195 3.86 -3.65 -33.29
CA ALA A 195 4.43 -3.63 -34.63
C ALA A 195 5.92 -4.05 -34.67
N GLY A 196 6.29 -5.07 -33.88
CA GLY A 196 7.67 -5.56 -33.74
C GLY A 196 8.59 -4.74 -32.82
N ARG A 197 8.08 -3.69 -32.17
CA ARG A 197 8.82 -2.88 -31.18
C ARG A 197 8.89 -3.58 -29.83
N ARG A 198 9.72 -3.04 -28.93
CA ARG A 198 9.81 -3.48 -27.54
C ARG A 198 8.49 -3.31 -26.82
N ARG A 199 8.17 -4.25 -25.95
CA ARG A 199 6.92 -4.27 -25.17
C ARG A 199 7.09 -3.80 -23.72
N VAL A 200 8.31 -3.90 -23.19
CA VAL A 200 8.69 -3.43 -21.85
C VAL A 200 9.74 -2.33 -22.00
N PRO A 201 9.68 -1.25 -21.19
CA PRO A 201 10.67 -0.18 -21.27
C PRO A 201 12.09 -0.63 -20.89
N LEU A 202 13.14 -0.04 -21.49
CA LEU A 202 14.55 -0.36 -21.19
C LEU A 202 15.09 0.31 -19.91
N GLY A 203 14.54 1.47 -19.56
CA GLY A 203 14.91 2.18 -18.34
C GLY A 203 14.35 1.51 -17.09
N SER A 204 14.53 2.17 -15.95
CA SER A 204 14.01 1.73 -14.66
C SER A 204 13.20 2.84 -13.98
N LEU A 205 12.15 2.45 -13.27
CA LEU A 205 11.42 3.32 -12.36
C LEU A 205 11.93 3.23 -10.92
N ASP A 206 13.14 2.71 -10.68
CA ASP A 206 13.70 2.57 -9.33
C ASP A 206 13.65 3.85 -8.49
N ASP A 207 13.68 5.03 -9.10
CA ASP A 207 13.58 6.33 -8.44
C ASP A 207 12.14 6.72 -8.06
N ALA A 208 11.14 6.08 -8.65
CA ALA A 208 9.73 6.40 -8.43
C ALA A 208 9.25 6.08 -7.01
N TRP A 209 8.30 6.86 -6.53
CA TRP A 209 7.61 6.74 -5.25
C TRP A 209 8.54 6.73 -4.04
N ARG A 210 9.58 7.58 -4.08
CA ARG A 210 10.56 7.71 -3.00
C ARG A 210 10.33 8.90 -2.08
N GLN A 211 9.38 9.77 -2.41
CA GLN A 211 9.02 10.91 -1.56
C GLN A 211 8.41 10.42 -0.22
N PRO A 212 8.98 10.83 0.94
CA PRO A 212 8.43 10.54 2.26
C PRO A 212 6.96 10.94 2.40
N GLY A 213 6.15 10.10 3.06
CA GLY A 213 4.75 10.39 3.38
C GLY A 213 3.78 10.42 2.19
N LEU A 214 4.28 10.35 0.95
CA LEU A 214 3.44 10.43 -0.24
C LEU A 214 2.86 9.05 -0.60
N TYR A 215 1.55 8.91 -0.39
CA TYR A 215 0.76 7.77 -0.88
C TYR A 215 -0.62 8.26 -1.34
N PRO A 216 -0.76 8.75 -2.58
CA PRO A 216 -2.02 9.30 -3.06
C PRO A 216 -3.10 8.22 -3.17
N ALA A 217 -4.36 8.60 -2.90
CA ALA A 217 -5.50 7.73 -3.13
C ALA A 217 -5.60 7.37 -4.62
N THR A 218 -5.94 6.11 -4.92
CA THR A 218 -6.09 5.63 -6.31
C THR A 218 -7.13 6.43 -7.08
N THR A 219 -8.18 6.93 -6.42
CA THR A 219 -9.19 7.80 -7.04
C THR A 219 -8.61 9.12 -7.53
N ASP A 220 -7.72 9.73 -6.77
CA ASP A 220 -7.08 11.00 -7.15
C ASP A 220 -6.11 10.78 -8.30
N LEU A 221 -5.41 9.65 -8.28
CA LEU A 221 -4.53 9.21 -9.35
C LEU A 221 -5.32 9.00 -10.65
N LEU A 222 -6.39 8.20 -10.59
CA LEU A 222 -7.27 7.93 -11.74
C LEU A 222 -7.89 9.21 -12.30
N LYS A 223 -8.35 10.13 -11.44
CA LYS A 223 -8.89 11.43 -11.88
C LYS A 223 -7.85 12.25 -12.63
N LYS A 224 -6.61 12.30 -12.14
CA LYS A 224 -5.51 13.03 -12.82
C LYS A 224 -5.17 12.41 -14.17
N ILE A 225 -5.21 11.08 -14.28
CA ILE A 225 -4.98 10.38 -15.55
C ILE A 225 -6.14 10.58 -16.51
N GLN A 226 -7.38 10.50 -16.01
CA GLN A 226 -8.57 10.75 -16.83
C GLN A 226 -8.54 12.16 -17.41
N VAL A 227 -8.22 13.17 -16.60
CA VAL A 227 -8.02 14.55 -17.07
C VAL A 227 -6.93 14.60 -18.15
N ARG A 228 -5.83 13.84 -18.00
CA ARG A 228 -4.77 13.77 -19.01
C ARG A 228 -5.22 13.14 -20.33
N ILE A 229 -6.01 12.06 -20.26
CA ILE A 229 -6.52 11.36 -21.44
C ILE A 229 -7.59 12.21 -22.15
N GLU A 230 -8.50 12.85 -21.40
CA GLU A 230 -9.65 13.58 -21.94
C GLU A 230 -9.30 14.96 -22.48
N ARG A 231 -8.26 15.63 -21.95
CA ARG A 231 -7.98 17.02 -22.30
C ARG A 231 -7.01 17.23 -23.46
N ASP A 232 -6.32 16.18 -23.94
CA ASP A 232 -5.21 16.31 -24.90
C ASP A 232 -4.33 17.53 -24.57
N ASP A 233 -4.07 17.71 -23.28
CA ASP A 233 -3.48 18.94 -22.74
C ASP A 233 -2.00 18.96 -23.12
N PRO A 234 -1.55 19.89 -23.99
CA PRO A 234 -0.18 19.91 -24.50
C PRO A 234 0.86 20.22 -23.42
N ASP A 235 0.44 20.72 -22.25
CA ASP A 235 1.33 21.00 -21.12
C ASP A 235 1.56 19.75 -20.24
N LEU A 236 0.81 18.67 -20.45
CA LEU A 236 1.06 17.38 -19.80
C LEU A 236 2.03 16.54 -20.65
N GLU A 237 3.07 15.98 -20.02
CA GLU A 237 3.98 15.07 -20.74
C GLU A 237 3.17 13.95 -21.44
N PRO A 238 3.57 13.48 -22.63
CA PRO A 238 2.89 12.35 -23.27
C PRO A 238 3.06 11.06 -22.46
N ILE A 239 2.14 10.10 -22.61
CA ILE A 239 2.31 8.75 -22.05
C ILE A 239 3.52 8.11 -22.75
N ARG A 240 4.52 7.68 -21.98
CA ARG A 240 5.76 7.14 -22.52
C ARG A 240 5.55 5.68 -22.91
N ARG A 241 5.76 5.36 -24.18
CA ARG A 241 5.73 3.98 -24.67
C ARG A 241 7.10 3.32 -24.43
N PRO A 242 7.18 1.99 -24.40
CA PRO A 242 8.42 1.28 -24.12
C PRO A 242 9.63 1.68 -24.98
N TRP A 243 9.38 2.09 -26.23
CA TRP A 243 10.40 2.48 -27.21
C TRP A 243 10.70 3.97 -27.24
N ASP A 244 9.98 4.79 -26.47
CA ASP A 244 10.21 6.23 -26.35
C ASP A 244 11.18 6.54 -25.19
N TRP A 245 11.76 5.52 -24.55
CA TRP A 245 12.67 5.64 -23.41
C TRP A 245 14.13 5.39 -23.77
#